data_AF-A0A255H2I5-F1
#
_entry.id   AF-A0A255H2I5-F1
#
_cell.length_a   1.000
_cell.length_b   1.000
_cell.length_c   1.000
_cell.angle_alpha   90.00
_cell.angle_beta   90.00
_cell.angle_gamma   90.00
#
_symmetry.space_group_name_H-M   'P 1'
#
loop_
_entity.id
_entity.type
_entity.pdbx_description
1 polymer ?
#
loop_
_entity_poly.entity_id
_entity_poly.type
_entity_poly.pdbx_seq_one_letter_code
_entity_poly.pdbx_strand_id
1 'polypeptide(L)'
;MRYGQTARLRYFDVTALRQEHGKDGVSIGWKVRVCYRAAHPGAGSDGKTRVSNNPWSVTFRDGEGGGQPRGASISSLPFDRGWVPEYTETRLALGQCHEGWMGVRHGNPDLMWLALTYAPADFGDRITWS
;
A
#
# COMPACT_ATOMS: atom_id res chain seq x y z
N MET A 1 -5.14 -7.26 -9.94
CA MET A 1 -6.43 -7.26 -9.23
C MET A 1 -7.10 -5.92 -9.40
N ARG A 2 -8.42 -5.82 -9.25
CA ARG A 2 -9.11 -4.51 -9.21
C ARG A 2 -9.19 -3.98 -7.79
N TYR A 3 -9.17 -2.66 -7.60
CA TYR A 3 -9.46 -2.05 -6.31
C TYR A 3 -10.80 -2.55 -5.74
N GLY A 4 -10.85 -2.74 -4.43
CA GLY A 4 -11.96 -3.36 -3.69
C GLY A 4 -11.88 -4.88 -3.57
N GLN A 5 -11.03 -5.56 -4.36
CA GLN A 5 -10.86 -7.01 -4.26
C GLN A 5 -9.79 -7.39 -3.21
N THR A 6 -10.15 -8.32 -2.33
CA THR A 6 -9.26 -8.91 -1.34
C THR A 6 -8.41 -10.03 -1.93
N ALA A 7 -7.10 -9.90 -1.82
CA ALA A 7 -6.13 -10.95 -2.04
C ALA A 7 -5.99 -11.79 -0.77
N ARG A 8 -6.18 -13.11 -0.88
CA ARG A 8 -5.94 -14.05 0.22
C ARG A 8 -4.55 -14.64 0.06
N LEU A 9 -3.61 -14.17 0.88
CA LEU A 9 -2.23 -14.65 0.93
C LEU A 9 -2.09 -15.70 2.04
N ARG A 10 -0.90 -16.32 2.16
CA ARG A 10 -0.69 -17.41 3.13
C ARG A 10 -0.98 -16.98 4.57
N TYR A 11 -0.58 -15.77 4.95
CA TYR A 11 -0.70 -15.26 6.32
C TYR A 11 -1.58 -14.01 6.44
N PHE A 12 -1.96 -13.40 5.32
CA PHE A 12 -2.65 -12.11 5.30
C PHE A 12 -3.79 -12.11 4.31
N ASP A 13 -4.88 -11.43 4.67
CA ASP A 13 -5.81 -10.89 3.67
C ASP A 13 -5.42 -9.44 3.40
N VAL A 14 -5.23 -9.09 2.13
CA VAL A 14 -4.77 -7.75 1.73
C VAL A 14 -5.76 -7.17 0.72
N THR A 15 -6.20 -5.95 0.95
CA THR A 15 -7.14 -5.26 0.05
C THR A 15 -6.65 -3.84 -0.21
N ALA A 16 -6.44 -3.48 -1.47
CA ALA A 16 -6.43 -2.09 -1.87
C ALA A 16 -7.88 -1.68 -2.12
N LEU A 17 -8.46 -0.89 -1.21
CA LEU A 17 -9.88 -0.55 -1.23
C LEU A 17 -10.21 0.43 -2.36
N ARG A 18 -9.40 1.50 -2.48
CA ARG A 18 -9.56 2.53 -3.51
C ARG A 18 -8.31 3.39 -3.66
N GLN A 19 -8.24 4.09 -4.78
CA GLN A 19 -7.25 5.11 -5.12
C GLN A 19 -8.00 6.43 -5.36
N GLU A 20 -7.49 7.53 -4.81
CA GLU A 20 -8.10 8.85 -4.93
C GLU A 20 -7.03 9.92 -5.16
N HIS A 21 -7.33 10.91 -6.00
CA HIS A 21 -6.50 12.09 -6.17
C HIS A 21 -6.90 13.17 -5.14
N GLY A 22 -5.90 13.88 -4.62
CA GLY A 22 -6.11 15.06 -3.80
C GLY A 22 -6.69 16.21 -4.61
N LYS A 23 -7.40 17.13 -3.93
CA LYS A 23 -7.97 18.33 -4.57
C LYS A 23 -6.92 19.35 -5.02
N ASP A 24 -5.68 19.18 -4.58
CA ASP A 24 -4.54 20.03 -4.92
C ASP A 24 -3.87 19.67 -6.26
N GLY A 25 -4.32 18.59 -6.92
CA GLY A 25 -3.79 18.11 -8.20
C GLY A 25 -2.39 17.50 -8.11
N VAL A 26 -1.78 17.47 -6.92
CA VAL A 26 -0.39 17.01 -6.72
C VAL A 26 -0.25 15.99 -5.59
N SER A 27 -1.37 15.52 -5.06
CA SER A 27 -1.44 14.48 -4.05
C SER A 27 -2.29 13.31 -4.53
N ILE A 28 -1.97 12.12 -4.02
CA ILE A 28 -2.71 10.88 -4.28
C ILE A 28 -2.71 10.01 -3.03
N GLY A 29 -3.80 9.27 -2.81
CA GLY A 29 -3.96 8.36 -1.69
C GLY A 29 -4.41 6.98 -2.13
N TRP A 30 -3.89 5.96 -1.45
CA TRP A 30 -4.40 4.59 -1.53
C TRP A 30 -4.96 4.17 -0.18
N LYS A 31 -6.25 3.85 -0.13
CA LYS A 31 -6.85 3.26 1.07
C LYS A 31 -6.64 1.76 1.05
N VAL A 32 -6.04 1.21 2.09
CA VAL A 32 -5.72 -0.22 2.18
C VAL A 32 -6.23 -0.83 3.47
N ARG A 33 -6.44 -2.14 3.45
CA ARG A 33 -6.72 -2.96 4.63
C ARG A 33 -5.85 -4.21 4.59
N VAL A 34 -5.16 -4.49 5.68
CA VAL A 34 -4.36 -5.71 5.89
C VAL A 34 -4.87 -6.41 7.13
N CYS A 35 -5.26 -7.68 7.00
CA CYS A 35 -5.68 -8.51 8.12
C CYS A 35 -4.70 -9.66 8.33
N TYR A 36 -4.28 -9.87 9.57
CA TYR A 36 -3.42 -10.99 9.93
C TYR A 36 -4.28 -12.26 10.14
N ARG A 37 -4.09 -13.28 9.29
CA ARG A 37 -5.00 -14.43 9.19
C ARG A 37 -4.42 -15.77 9.63
N ALA A 38 -3.11 -15.94 9.56
CA ALA A 38 -2.46 -17.16 10.02
C ALA A 38 -1.09 -16.84 10.64
N ALA A 39 -0.73 -17.55 11.71
CA ALA A 39 0.56 -17.39 12.37
C ALA A 39 1.72 -17.64 11.39
N HIS A 40 2.82 -16.90 11.53
CA HIS A 40 4.02 -17.10 10.71
C HIS A 40 5.29 -17.03 11.56
N PRO A 41 6.40 -17.68 11.14
CA PRO A 41 7.63 -17.74 11.93
C PRO A 41 8.24 -16.36 12.27
N GLY A 42 8.02 -15.35 11.42
CA GLY A 42 8.49 -13.98 11.66
C GLY A 42 7.65 -13.15 12.62
N ALA A 43 6.62 -13.73 13.25
CA ALA A 43 5.81 -13.00 14.24
C ALA A 43 6.61 -12.85 15.54
N GLY A 44 6.37 -11.77 16.29
CA GLY A 44 7.00 -11.58 17.58
C GLY A 44 6.61 -12.69 18.57
N SER A 45 7.37 -12.81 19.67
CA SER A 45 7.09 -13.79 20.74
C SER A 45 5.71 -13.59 21.39
N ASP A 46 5.13 -12.40 21.27
CA ASP A 46 3.76 -12.07 21.67
C ASP A 46 2.69 -12.46 20.63
N GLY A 47 3.09 -13.18 19.57
CA GLY A 47 2.22 -13.62 18.47
C GLY A 47 1.77 -12.48 17.54
N LYS A 48 2.33 -11.27 17.67
CA LYS A 48 1.95 -10.12 16.84
C LYS A 48 2.92 -9.92 15.68
N THR A 49 2.37 -9.53 14.53
CA THR A 49 3.15 -9.20 13.33
C THR A 49 3.10 -7.72 13.01
N ARG A 50 4.21 -7.19 12.48
CA ARG A 50 4.32 -5.79 12.05
C ARG A 50 3.66 -5.61 10.68
N VAL A 51 2.84 -4.57 10.54
CA VAL A 51 2.35 -4.09 9.25
C VAL A 51 2.69 -2.61 9.10
N SER A 52 3.05 -2.17 7.89
CA SER A 52 3.43 -0.78 7.62
C SER A 52 3.26 -0.43 6.13
N ASN A 53 3.57 0.80 5.74
CA ASN A 53 3.64 1.22 4.35
C ASN A 53 4.81 0.58 3.56
N ASN A 54 5.76 -0.08 4.22
CA ASN A 54 6.65 -1.08 3.64
C ASN A 54 6.01 -2.46 3.88
N PRO A 55 5.63 -3.24 2.84
CA PRO A 55 6.28 -3.41 1.54
C PRO A 55 5.47 -2.88 0.33
N TRP A 56 4.77 -1.78 0.50
CA TRP A 56 3.96 -1.24 -0.60
C TRP A 56 4.81 -0.46 -1.59
N SER A 57 4.52 -0.67 -2.87
CA SER A 57 5.15 0.05 -3.98
C SER A 57 4.11 0.43 -5.03
N VAL A 58 4.46 1.43 -5.82
CA VAL A 58 3.59 1.99 -6.86
C VAL A 58 4.32 1.99 -8.18
N THR A 59 3.58 1.76 -9.25
CA THR A 59 4.05 1.91 -10.62
C THR A 59 3.38 3.14 -11.21
N PHE A 60 4.16 4.05 -11.77
CA PHE A 60 3.66 5.29 -12.37
C PHE A 60 4.48 5.66 -13.60
N ARG A 61 3.95 6.55 -14.44
CA ARG A 61 4.70 7.17 -15.55
C ARG A 61 4.37 8.64 -15.65
N ASP A 62 5.26 9.39 -16.27
CA ASP A 62 4.99 10.77 -16.65
C ASP A 62 4.16 10.79 -17.94
N GLY A 63 2.98 11.43 -17.87
CA GLY A 63 2.03 11.53 -18.97
C GLY A 63 2.45 12.49 -20.08
N GLU A 64 3.25 13.52 -19.79
CA GLU A 64 3.63 14.54 -20.78
C GLU A 64 4.73 14.05 -21.73
N GLY A 65 5.60 13.15 -21.26
CA GLY A 65 6.80 12.74 -21.98
C GLY A 65 6.78 11.34 -22.62
N GLY A 66 5.68 10.59 -22.50
CA GLY A 66 5.63 9.20 -23.00
C GLY A 66 6.66 8.25 -22.35
N GLY A 67 7.11 8.60 -21.14
CA GLY A 67 8.16 7.86 -20.44
C GLY A 67 7.76 6.42 -20.09
N GLN A 68 8.77 5.56 -19.96
CA GLN A 68 8.57 4.18 -19.48
C GLN A 68 8.05 4.18 -18.03
N PRO A 69 7.17 3.22 -17.67
CA PRO A 69 6.74 3.05 -16.28
C PRO A 69 7.91 2.89 -15.31
N ARG A 70 7.82 3.58 -14.18
CA ARG A 70 8.78 3.54 -13.06
C ARG A 70 8.11 2.97 -11.82
N GLY A 71 8.91 2.33 -10.98
CA GLY A 71 8.48 1.83 -9.67
C GLY A 71 9.11 2.62 -8.53
N ALA A 72 8.34 2.88 -7.48
CA ALA A 72 8.87 3.43 -6.22
C ALA A 72 8.22 2.75 -5.02
N SER A 73 8.95 2.62 -3.93
CA SER A 73 8.37 2.22 -2.64
C SER A 73 7.55 3.37 -2.09
N ILE A 74 6.38 3.09 -1.52
CA ILE A 74 5.55 4.14 -0.91
C ILE A 74 6.31 4.83 0.22
N SER A 75 7.09 4.07 1.00
CA SER A 75 7.89 4.61 2.10
C SER A 75 9.03 5.54 1.67
N SER A 76 9.40 5.57 0.38
CA SER A 76 10.42 6.50 -0.14
C SER A 76 9.84 7.77 -0.77
N LEU A 77 8.51 7.86 -0.88
CA LEU A 77 7.84 9.01 -1.48
C LEU A 77 7.49 10.06 -0.41
N PRO A 78 7.37 11.35 -0.78
CA PRO A 78 6.98 12.39 0.17
C PRO A 78 5.58 12.12 0.71
N PHE A 79 5.48 11.96 2.03
CA PHE A 79 4.25 11.60 2.70
C PHE A 79 3.26 12.77 2.79
N ASP A 80 1.98 12.51 2.52
CA ASP A 80 0.89 13.48 2.69
C ASP A 80 0.02 13.14 3.92
N ARG A 81 0.12 13.99 4.95
CA ARG A 81 -0.64 13.88 6.20
C ARG A 81 -2.13 14.25 6.07
N GLY A 82 -2.56 14.75 4.91
CA GLY A 82 -3.95 15.12 4.66
C GLY A 82 -4.93 13.94 4.57
N TRP A 83 -4.43 12.71 4.43
CA TRP A 83 -5.25 11.51 4.25
C TRP A 83 -5.51 10.79 5.59
N VAL A 84 -6.76 10.78 6.03
CA VAL A 84 -7.16 10.31 7.38
C VAL A 84 -8.22 9.20 7.31
N PRO A 85 -8.12 8.12 8.11
CA PRO A 85 -7.00 7.80 9.01
C PRO A 85 -5.75 7.38 8.24
N GLU A 86 -4.58 7.80 8.71
CA GLU A 86 -3.29 7.40 8.14
C GLU A 86 -3.04 5.90 8.36
N TYR A 87 -2.48 5.23 7.35
CA TYR A 87 -1.97 3.88 7.48
C TYR A 87 -0.57 3.89 8.10
N THR A 88 -0.52 4.08 9.42
CA THR A 88 0.73 4.05 10.18
C THR A 88 1.22 2.62 10.42
N GLU A 89 2.50 2.48 10.73
CA GLU A 89 3.01 1.21 11.25
C GLU A 89 2.27 0.80 12.54
N THR A 90 1.95 -0.49 12.65
CA THR A 90 1.37 -1.08 13.85
C THR A 90 1.69 -2.57 13.95
N ARG A 91 1.30 -3.19 15.07
CA ARG A 91 1.45 -4.62 15.31
C ARG A 91 0.08 -5.27 15.47
N LEU A 92 -0.24 -6.23 14.61
CA LEU A 92 -1.51 -6.94 14.61
C LEU A 92 -1.39 -8.28 15.33
N ALA A 93 -2.31 -8.54 16.24
CA ALA A 93 -2.58 -9.89 16.72
C ALA A 93 -3.34 -10.69 15.66
N LEU A 94 -3.28 -12.02 15.75
CA LEU A 94 -4.01 -12.91 14.84
C LEU A 94 -5.50 -12.58 14.83
N GLY A 95 -6.09 -12.44 13.64
CA GLY A 95 -7.47 -12.05 13.43
C GLY A 95 -7.71 -10.54 13.32
N GLN A 96 -6.74 -9.69 13.71
CA GLN A 96 -6.87 -8.23 13.61
C GLN A 96 -6.60 -7.71 12.21
N CYS A 97 -7.20 -6.56 11.90
CA CYS A 97 -6.98 -5.80 10.68
C CYS A 97 -6.49 -4.39 11.00
N HIS A 98 -5.66 -3.85 10.11
CA HIS A 98 -5.33 -2.44 10.05
C HIS A 98 -5.87 -1.85 8.76
N GLU A 99 -6.47 -0.67 8.83
CA GLU A 99 -6.98 0.05 7.68
C GLU A 99 -6.59 1.52 7.78
N GLY A 100 -6.23 2.10 6.64
CA GLY A 100 -5.87 3.50 6.56
C GLY A 100 -5.43 3.91 5.17
N TRP A 101 -5.02 5.16 5.05
CA TRP A 101 -4.52 5.76 3.84
C TRP A 101 -3.01 5.83 3.80
N MET A 102 -2.45 5.47 2.66
CA MET A 102 -1.08 5.82 2.28
C MET A 102 -1.16 7.02 1.34
N GLY A 103 -1.00 8.23 1.88
CA GLY A 103 -1.01 9.49 1.14
C GLY A 103 0.38 9.88 0.65
N VAL A 104 0.49 10.35 -0.59
CA VAL A 104 1.73 10.84 -1.20
C VAL A 104 1.49 12.20 -1.84
N ARG A 105 2.38 13.15 -1.57
CA ARG A 105 2.42 14.47 -2.24
C ARG A 105 3.54 14.47 -3.27
N HIS A 106 3.21 14.15 -4.52
CA HIS A 106 4.18 13.90 -5.58
C HIS A 106 4.66 15.14 -6.33
N GLY A 107 3.91 16.26 -6.27
CA GLY A 107 4.32 17.55 -6.84
C GLY A 107 4.25 17.68 -8.36
N ASN A 108 4.05 16.58 -9.10
CA ASN A 108 3.91 16.57 -10.55
C ASN A 108 2.47 16.14 -10.95
N PRO A 109 1.61 17.04 -11.44
CA PRO A 109 0.21 16.74 -11.74
C PRO A 109 0.03 15.75 -12.90
N ASP A 110 1.05 15.54 -13.72
CA ASP A 110 1.00 14.71 -14.93
C ASP A 110 1.39 13.25 -14.69
N LEU A 111 1.65 12.88 -13.43
CA LEU A 111 1.91 11.49 -13.08
C LEU A 111 0.65 10.63 -13.24
N MET A 112 0.75 9.65 -14.13
CA MET A 112 -0.21 8.58 -14.27
C MET A 112 0.16 7.42 -13.34
N TRP A 113 -0.69 7.15 -12.36
CA TRP A 113 -0.51 6.06 -11.40
C TRP A 113 -1.16 4.78 -11.92
N LEU A 114 -0.32 3.81 -12.27
CA LEU A 114 -0.71 2.63 -13.05
C LEU A 114 -1.04 1.42 -12.17
N ALA A 115 -0.34 1.26 -11.05
CA ALA A 115 -0.56 0.11 -10.18
C ALA A 115 -0.08 0.34 -8.74
N LEU A 116 -0.69 -0.36 -7.80
CA LEU A 116 -0.25 -0.53 -6.41
C LEU A 116 0.15 -1.99 -6.18
N THR A 117 1.29 -2.24 -5.54
CA THR A 117 1.80 -3.60 -5.28
C THR A 117 2.12 -3.79 -3.79
N TYR A 118 1.73 -4.94 -3.25
CA TYR A 118 2.14 -5.44 -1.93
C TYR A 118 3.03 -6.67 -2.11
N ALA A 119 4.27 -6.63 -1.60
CA ALA A 119 5.24 -7.71 -1.78
C ALA A 119 6.15 -7.91 -0.55
N PRO A 120 5.64 -8.52 0.55
CA PRO A 120 6.44 -8.77 1.75
C PRO A 120 7.60 -9.73 1.43
N ALA A 121 8.82 -9.30 1.76
CA ALA A 121 10.05 -10.03 1.46
C ALA A 121 10.10 -11.42 2.13
N ASP A 122 9.49 -11.54 3.32
CA ASP A 122 9.62 -12.72 4.19
C ASP A 122 8.83 -13.94 3.68
N PHE A 123 7.85 -13.74 2.79
CA PHE A 123 6.87 -14.78 2.43
C PHE A 123 6.82 -15.12 0.94
N GLY A 124 7.49 -14.33 0.09
CA GLY A 124 7.47 -14.51 -1.36
C GLY A 124 6.11 -14.22 -2.01
N ASP A 125 5.16 -13.69 -1.24
CA ASP A 125 3.87 -13.25 -1.75
C ASP A 125 4.04 -11.95 -2.54
N ARG A 126 3.34 -11.83 -3.68
CA ARG A 126 3.28 -10.60 -4.46
C ARG A 126 1.88 -10.43 -5.03
N ILE A 127 1.32 -9.25 -4.85
CA ILE A 127 0.01 -8.92 -5.42
C ILE A 127 -0.04 -7.47 -5.89
N THR A 128 -0.71 -7.25 -7.02
CA THR A 128 -0.79 -5.94 -7.69
C THR A 128 -2.25 -5.58 -8.00
N TRP A 129 -2.63 -4.33 -7.73
CA TRP A 129 -3.91 -3.72 -8.09
C TRP A 129 -3.71 -2.69 -9.20
N SER A 130 -4.58 -2.73 -10.22
CA SER A 130 -4.57 -1.88 -11.42
C SER A 130 -5.99 -1.75 -11.97
#